data_AF-A0A9D6E8J3-F1
#
_entry.id   AF-A0A9D6E8J3-F1
#
_cell.length_a   1.000
_cell.length_b   1.000
_cell.length_c   1.000
_cell.angle_alpha   90.00
_cell.angle_beta   90.00
_cell.angle_gamma   90.00
#
_symmetry.space_group_name_H-M   'P 1'
#
loop_
_entity.id
_entity.type
_entity.pdbx_description
1 polymer ?
#
loop_
_entity_poly.entity_id
_entity_poly.type
_entity_poly.pdbx_seq_one_letter_code
_entity_poly.pdbx_strand_id
1 'polypeptide(L)'
;CVGCHGSHAALPPRVTEIVHVCDRCHAELGRALYRGPHGRPALSGQLPGCLGCHTNHATERVPPHQIAATCARHHGPDTPAGRRGVEIQQRVVQATADLGAAATAIEELVRAGRSVTDERFRYQTALTSYRQIAEVQHSLDLEVLDELALKVGSISRAIRSTEETAAEQRWEHKLILIPVWFLVLSALVLVRFKLSELKRRGE
;
A
#
# COMPACT_ATOMS: atom_id res chain seq x y z
N CYS A 1 -16.47 2.22 27.06
CA CYS A 1 -16.55 1.23 28.15
C CYS A 1 -17.62 0.17 27.92
N VAL A 2 -18.89 0.53 27.74
CA VAL A 2 -20.03 -0.43 27.62
C VAL A 2 -19.89 -1.39 26.44
N GLY A 3 -19.30 -0.97 25.32
CA GLY A 3 -19.10 -1.83 24.15
C GLY A 3 -18.31 -3.13 24.44
N CYS A 4 -17.40 -3.10 25.43
CA CYS A 4 -16.63 -4.28 25.84
C CYS A 4 -17.02 -4.84 27.20
N HIS A 5 -17.41 -3.98 28.15
CA HIS A 5 -17.70 -4.37 29.53
C HIS A 5 -19.19 -4.61 29.83
N GLY A 6 -20.08 -4.35 28.87
CA GLY A 6 -21.53 -4.37 29.11
C GLY A 6 -22.01 -3.22 29.99
N SER A 7 -23.34 -3.06 30.10
CA SER A 7 -23.97 -1.88 30.73
C SER A 7 -24.18 -2.02 32.24
N HIS A 8 -24.23 -3.25 32.77
CA HIS A 8 -24.67 -3.53 34.15
C HIS A 8 -23.76 -4.53 34.87
N ALA A 9 -22.45 -4.47 34.63
CA ALA A 9 -21.46 -5.47 35.08
C ALA A 9 -21.71 -6.91 34.59
N ALA A 10 -22.71 -7.12 33.74
CA ALA A 10 -22.90 -8.33 32.98
C ALA A 10 -21.98 -8.28 31.75
N LEU A 11 -21.12 -9.29 31.61
CA LEU A 11 -20.47 -9.59 30.34
C LEU A 11 -21.53 -9.57 29.22
N PRO A 12 -21.21 -9.05 28.02
CA PRO A 12 -22.17 -9.03 26.92
C PRO A 12 -22.76 -10.45 26.71
N PRO A 13 -24.08 -10.57 26.49
CA PRO A 13 -24.74 -11.88 26.45
C PRO A 13 -24.07 -12.78 25.41
N ARG A 14 -23.67 -14.00 25.80
CA ARG A 14 -22.88 -15.00 25.03
C ARG A 14 -21.34 -14.80 25.01
N VAL A 15 -20.77 -13.97 25.88
CA VAL A 15 -19.31 -13.89 26.08
C VAL A 15 -19.00 -14.51 27.44
N THR A 16 -18.12 -15.51 27.47
CA THR A 16 -17.62 -16.10 28.72
C THR A 16 -16.47 -15.29 29.32
N GLU A 17 -15.68 -14.59 28.50
CA GLU A 17 -14.53 -13.79 28.92
C GLU A 17 -14.33 -12.54 28.03
N ILE A 18 -13.91 -11.41 28.61
CA ILE A 18 -13.73 -10.12 27.89
C ILE A 18 -12.84 -10.26 26.63
N VAL A 19 -11.91 -11.21 26.64
CA VAL A 19 -10.99 -11.48 25.52
C VAL A 19 -11.71 -11.90 24.21
N HIS A 20 -12.96 -12.38 24.29
CA HIS A 20 -13.81 -12.75 23.14
C HIS A 20 -14.86 -11.68 22.79
N VAL A 21 -14.66 -10.43 23.22
CA VAL A 21 -15.55 -9.34 22.81
C VAL A 21 -15.18 -8.85 21.41
N CYS A 22 -13.89 -8.79 21.10
CA CYS A 22 -13.38 -8.15 19.88
C CYS A 22 -13.93 -8.81 18.61
N ASP A 23 -13.99 -10.14 18.58
CA ASP A 23 -14.43 -10.94 17.42
C ASP A 23 -15.95 -10.92 17.20
N ARG A 24 -16.74 -10.28 18.07
CA ARG A 24 -18.16 -10.02 17.77
C ARG A 24 -18.35 -9.02 16.65
N CYS A 25 -17.54 -7.97 16.67
CA CYS A 25 -17.55 -6.94 15.63
C CYS A 25 -16.48 -7.22 14.57
N HIS A 26 -15.37 -7.84 14.97
CA HIS A 26 -14.24 -8.20 14.11
C HIS A 26 -14.21 -9.71 13.81
N ALA A 27 -15.35 -10.26 13.40
CA ALA A 27 -15.54 -11.70 13.24
C ALA A 27 -14.52 -12.36 12.31
N GLU A 28 -14.22 -11.73 11.16
CA GLU A 28 -13.26 -12.29 10.20
C GLU A 28 -11.82 -12.30 10.76
N LEU A 29 -11.45 -11.26 11.52
CA LEU A 29 -10.15 -11.20 12.20
C LEU A 29 -10.04 -12.28 13.29
N GLY A 30 -11.11 -12.48 14.06
CA GLY A 30 -11.20 -13.58 15.02
C GLY A 30 -11.05 -14.94 14.33
N ARG A 31 -11.79 -15.19 13.25
CA ARG A 31 -11.67 -16.43 12.46
C ARG A 31 -10.26 -16.64 11.89
N ALA A 32 -9.60 -15.57 11.43
CA ALA A 32 -8.22 -15.65 10.98
C ALA A 32 -7.30 -16.08 12.14
N LEU A 33 -7.37 -15.41 13.30
CA LEU A 33 -6.61 -15.77 14.50
C LEU A 33 -6.83 -17.23 14.92
N TYR A 34 -8.09 -17.69 14.93
CA TYR A 34 -8.44 -19.03 15.38
C TYR A 34 -7.98 -20.14 14.44
N ARG A 35 -7.75 -19.84 13.16
CA ARG A 35 -7.14 -20.78 12.20
C ARG A 35 -5.61 -20.87 12.36
N GLY A 36 -4.99 -19.82 12.92
CA GLY A 36 -3.55 -19.76 13.11
C GLY A 36 -3.04 -20.55 14.33
N PRO A 37 -1.71 -20.56 14.55
CA PRO A 37 -1.08 -21.30 15.65
C PRO A 37 -1.46 -20.78 17.05
N HIS A 38 -1.93 -19.53 17.16
CA HIS A 38 -2.43 -18.96 18.41
C HIS A 38 -3.90 -19.27 18.69
N GLY A 39 -4.62 -19.86 17.72
CA GLY A 39 -6.06 -20.05 17.81
C GLY A 39 -6.50 -20.98 18.93
N ARG A 40 -5.91 -22.19 18.98
CA ARG A 40 -6.25 -23.17 20.01
C ARG A 40 -5.92 -22.68 21.44
N PRO A 41 -4.73 -22.14 21.73
CA PRO A 41 -4.44 -21.54 23.05
C PRO A 41 -5.36 -20.37 23.40
N ALA A 42 -5.79 -19.56 22.42
CA ALA A 42 -6.74 -18.47 22.66
C ALA A 42 -8.13 -18.98 23.03
N LEU A 43 -8.62 -20.02 22.34
CA LEU A 43 -9.92 -20.63 22.60
C LEU A 43 -9.97 -21.42 23.92
N SER A 44 -8.85 -21.97 24.37
CA SER A 44 -8.73 -22.67 25.66
C SER A 44 -8.48 -21.74 26.84
N GLY A 45 -8.40 -20.41 26.62
CA GLY A 45 -8.10 -19.42 27.66
C GLY A 45 -6.63 -19.39 28.11
N GLN A 46 -5.74 -20.10 27.41
CA GLN A 46 -4.29 -20.13 27.70
C GLN A 46 -3.55 -18.92 27.13
N LEU A 47 -4.16 -18.20 26.18
CA LEU A 47 -3.63 -16.97 25.58
C LEU A 47 -4.74 -15.90 25.59
N PRO A 48 -4.44 -14.63 25.91
CA PRO A 48 -5.45 -13.56 26.05
C PRO A 48 -6.08 -13.10 24.71
N GLY A 49 -6.08 -13.95 23.68
CA GLY A 49 -6.61 -13.66 22.34
C GLY A 49 -6.02 -12.40 21.72
N CYS A 50 -6.89 -11.50 21.27
CA CYS A 50 -6.53 -10.23 20.63
C CYS A 50 -5.61 -9.36 21.50
N LEU A 51 -5.77 -9.42 22.83
CA LEU A 51 -4.98 -8.64 23.78
C LEU A 51 -3.55 -9.18 23.99
N GLY A 52 -3.22 -10.34 23.41
CA GLY A 52 -1.84 -10.83 23.38
C GLY A 52 -0.93 -9.96 22.51
N CYS A 53 -1.50 -9.37 21.45
CA CYS A 53 -0.79 -8.49 20.52
C CYS A 53 -1.22 -7.02 20.65
N HIS A 54 -2.51 -6.75 20.84
CA HIS A 54 -3.06 -5.39 20.94
C HIS A 54 -3.16 -4.92 22.38
N THR A 55 -3.18 -3.60 22.58
CA THR A 55 -3.46 -3.04 23.91
C THR A 55 -4.98 -3.05 24.18
N ASN A 56 -5.37 -3.03 25.46
CA ASN A 56 -6.79 -3.14 25.85
C ASN A 56 -7.62 -1.89 25.54
N HIS A 57 -7.18 -0.71 25.95
CA HIS A 57 -7.94 0.55 25.78
C HIS A 57 -7.44 1.45 24.65
N ALA A 58 -6.23 1.18 24.15
CA ALA A 58 -5.64 1.88 23.00
C ALA A 58 -5.46 0.87 21.85
N THR A 59 -6.58 0.31 21.38
CA THR A 59 -6.62 -0.63 20.23
C THR A 59 -6.38 0.09 18.91
N GLU A 60 -5.40 0.98 18.89
CA GLU A 60 -4.90 1.60 17.68
C GLU A 60 -4.35 0.50 16.77
N ARG A 61 -4.42 0.74 15.47
CA ARG A 61 -3.81 -0.17 14.51
C ARG A 61 -2.31 -0.22 14.80
N VAL A 62 -1.81 -1.44 14.99
CA VAL A 62 -0.36 -1.69 14.98
C VAL A 62 0.13 -1.24 13.61
N PRO A 63 1.02 -0.24 13.53
CA PRO A 63 1.51 0.20 12.25
C PRO A 63 2.33 -0.92 11.60
N PRO A 64 2.33 -1.07 10.26
CA PRO A 64 3.00 -2.19 9.58
C PRO A 64 4.43 -2.46 10.04
N HIS A 65 5.20 -1.39 10.31
CA HIS A 65 6.60 -1.46 10.71
C HIS A 65 6.83 -1.89 12.18
N GLN A 66 5.78 -2.08 12.97
CA GLN A 66 5.84 -2.54 14.37
C GLN A 66 5.30 -3.96 14.58
N ILE A 67 4.83 -4.63 13.53
CA ILE A 67 4.27 -5.99 13.62
C ILE A 67 5.28 -6.95 14.28
N ALA A 68 6.53 -6.95 13.84
CA ALA A 68 7.57 -7.82 14.40
C ALA A 68 7.85 -7.51 15.88
N ALA A 69 7.78 -6.23 16.29
CA ALA A 69 7.95 -5.84 17.69
C ALA A 69 6.84 -6.42 18.58
N THR A 70 5.61 -6.58 18.05
CA THR A 70 4.54 -7.24 18.81
C THR A 70 4.84 -8.70 19.12
N CYS A 71 5.46 -9.41 18.16
CA CYS A 71 5.88 -10.81 18.31
C CYS A 71 7.08 -10.94 19.25
N ALA A 72 8.04 -10.01 19.17
CA ALA A 72 9.28 -10.02 19.96
C ALA A 72 9.06 -9.92 21.48
N ARG A 73 7.87 -9.49 21.93
CA ARG A 73 7.51 -9.51 23.35
C ARG A 73 7.37 -10.92 23.93
N HIS A 74 7.13 -11.92 23.09
CA HIS A 74 6.85 -13.29 23.50
C HIS A 74 7.78 -14.32 22.84
N HIS A 75 8.36 -13.97 21.68
CA HIS A 75 9.23 -14.86 20.91
C HIS A 75 10.63 -14.26 20.77
N GLY A 76 11.65 -15.09 20.99
CA GLY A 76 13.03 -14.72 20.73
C GLY A 76 13.30 -14.51 19.22
N PRO A 77 14.24 -13.62 18.84
CA PRO A 77 14.50 -13.26 17.44
C PRO A 77 14.94 -14.46 16.58
N ASP A 78 15.67 -15.41 17.17
CA ASP A 78 16.18 -16.60 16.48
C ASP A 78 15.19 -17.78 16.45
N THR A 79 13.99 -17.60 17.00
CA THR A 79 12.95 -18.64 16.96
C THR A 79 12.21 -18.62 15.62
N PRO A 80 11.69 -19.76 15.14
CA PRO A 80 10.84 -19.79 13.95
C PRO A 80 9.64 -18.82 14.04
N ALA A 81 9.05 -18.67 15.24
CA ALA A 81 7.94 -17.74 15.47
C ALA A 81 8.38 -16.26 15.41
N GLY A 82 9.56 -15.93 15.97
CA GLY A 82 10.14 -14.60 15.87
C GLY A 82 10.43 -14.20 14.43
N ARG A 83 11.06 -15.09 13.65
CA ARG A 83 11.31 -14.89 12.21
C ARG A 83 10.01 -14.71 11.42
N ARG A 84 8.97 -15.50 11.71
CA ARG A 84 7.65 -15.36 11.07
C ARG A 84 7.06 -13.96 11.28
N GLY A 85 7.19 -13.39 12.48
CA GLY A 85 6.75 -12.01 12.75
C GLY A 85 7.46 -10.97 11.86
N VAL A 86 8.77 -11.14 11.64
CA VAL A 86 9.56 -10.30 10.73
C VAL A 86 9.11 -10.48 9.29
N GLU A 87 8.88 -11.72 8.85
CA GLU A 87 8.42 -12.03 7.51
C GLU A 87 7.07 -11.37 7.22
N ILE A 88 6.09 -11.54 8.11
CA ILE A 88 4.77 -10.89 7.99
C ILE A 88 4.93 -9.37 7.91
N GLN A 89 5.72 -8.77 8.79
CA GLN A 89 6.00 -7.33 8.76
C GLN A 89 6.53 -6.89 7.38
N GLN A 90 7.52 -7.61 6.83
CA GLN A 90 8.08 -7.29 5.51
C GLN A 90 7.02 -7.30 4.41
N ARG A 91 6.12 -8.30 4.39
CA ARG A 91 5.06 -8.39 3.36
C ARG A 91 4.08 -7.24 3.48
N VAL A 92 3.64 -6.91 4.70
CA VAL A 92 2.68 -5.82 4.92
C VAL A 92 3.32 -4.46 4.60
N VAL A 93 4.56 -4.22 5.02
CA VAL A 93 5.30 -2.99 4.70
C VAL A 93 5.50 -2.85 3.19
N GLN A 94 5.91 -3.92 2.51
CA GLN A 94 6.11 -3.91 1.07
C GLN A 94 4.80 -3.65 0.33
N ALA A 95 3.71 -4.33 0.69
CA ALA A 95 2.39 -4.11 0.08
C ALA A 95 1.86 -2.68 0.32
N THR A 96 2.16 -2.10 1.49
CA THR A 96 1.84 -0.70 1.80
C THR A 96 2.62 0.25 0.89
N ALA A 97 3.93 0.01 0.74
CA ALA A 97 4.80 0.81 -0.13
C ALA A 97 4.38 0.72 -1.60
N ASP A 98 4.04 -0.48 -2.09
CA ASP A 98 3.58 -0.69 -3.46
C ASP A 98 2.25 -0.01 -3.74
N LEU A 99 1.31 0.00 -2.80
CA LEU A 99 0.09 0.79 -2.93
C LEU A 99 0.36 2.29 -2.92
N GLY A 100 1.23 2.77 -2.03
CA GLY A 100 1.63 4.18 -1.99
C GLY A 100 2.23 4.64 -3.31
N ALA A 101 3.15 3.86 -3.86
CA ALA A 101 3.80 4.16 -5.13
C ALA A 101 2.81 4.14 -6.33
N ALA A 102 1.85 3.22 -6.33
CA ALA A 102 0.79 3.19 -7.35
C ALA A 102 -0.14 4.41 -7.27
N ALA A 103 -0.48 4.88 -6.05
CA ALA A 103 -1.26 6.09 -5.87
C ALA A 103 -0.50 7.32 -6.42
N THR A 104 0.78 7.46 -6.08
CA THR A 104 1.63 8.54 -6.60
C THR A 104 1.71 8.50 -8.13
N ALA A 105 1.88 7.32 -8.74
CA ALA A 105 1.91 7.18 -10.19
C ALA A 105 0.61 7.63 -10.88
N ILE A 106 -0.55 7.33 -10.27
CA ILE A 106 -1.85 7.83 -10.77
C ILE A 106 -1.91 9.36 -10.69
N GLU A 107 -1.42 9.96 -9.61
CA GLU A 107 -1.38 11.41 -9.48
C GLU A 107 -0.50 12.07 -10.55
N GLU A 108 0.67 11.49 -10.85
CA GLU A 108 1.55 11.97 -11.92
C GLU A 108 0.89 11.87 -13.30
N LEU A 109 0.20 10.77 -13.58
CA LEU A 109 -0.60 10.63 -14.81
C LEU A 109 -1.69 11.70 -14.90
N VAL A 110 -2.39 12.02 -13.80
CA VAL A 110 -3.39 13.10 -13.75
C VAL A 110 -2.75 14.46 -13.99
N ARG A 111 -1.62 14.77 -13.33
CA ARG A 111 -0.87 16.03 -13.53
C ARG A 111 -0.41 16.18 -14.99
N ALA A 112 -0.09 15.07 -15.64
CA ALA A 112 0.26 15.01 -17.05
C ALA A 112 -0.95 15.09 -18.01
N GLY A 113 -2.18 15.23 -17.51
CA GLY A 113 -3.40 15.29 -18.33
C GLY A 113 -3.79 13.97 -18.99
N ARG A 114 -3.29 12.83 -18.49
CA ARG A 114 -3.62 11.49 -19.00
C ARG A 114 -4.95 11.01 -18.42
N SER A 115 -5.69 10.23 -19.20
CA SER A 115 -6.82 9.44 -18.68
C SER A 115 -6.29 8.38 -17.71
N VAL A 116 -6.95 8.22 -16.56
CA VAL A 116 -6.53 7.29 -15.49
C VAL A 116 -7.61 6.30 -15.08
N THR A 117 -8.63 6.09 -15.91
CA THR A 117 -9.80 5.28 -15.55
C THR A 117 -9.42 3.82 -15.28
N ASP A 118 -8.57 3.23 -16.12
CA ASP A 118 -8.12 1.84 -15.98
C ASP A 118 -7.20 1.68 -14.75
N GLU A 119 -6.28 2.62 -14.56
CA GLU A 119 -5.34 2.63 -13.44
C GLU A 119 -6.07 2.77 -12.11
N ARG A 120 -7.14 3.59 -12.04
CA ARG A 120 -8.01 3.69 -10.85
C ARG A 120 -8.75 2.39 -10.57
N PHE A 121 -9.26 1.71 -11.60
CA PHE A 121 -9.93 0.41 -11.44
C PHE A 121 -8.95 -0.67 -10.94
N ARG A 122 -7.76 -0.72 -11.53
CA ARG A 122 -6.66 -1.58 -11.08
C ARG A 122 -6.27 -1.26 -9.64
N TYR A 123 -6.13 0.01 -9.29
CA TYR A 123 -5.81 0.44 -7.93
C TYR A 123 -6.87 -0.02 -6.92
N GLN A 124 -8.16 0.07 -7.25
CA GLN A 124 -9.22 -0.46 -6.38
C GLN A 124 -9.10 -1.98 -6.16
N THR A 125 -8.69 -2.71 -7.19
CA THR A 125 -8.41 -4.16 -7.10
C THR A 125 -7.21 -4.45 -6.19
N ALA A 126 -6.12 -3.69 -6.33
CA ALA A 126 -4.95 -3.79 -5.44
C ALA A 126 -5.32 -3.42 -4.00
N LEU A 127 -6.08 -2.34 -3.80
CA LEU A 127 -6.55 -1.90 -2.49
C LEU A 127 -7.42 -2.95 -1.80
N THR A 128 -8.27 -3.64 -2.56
CA THR A 128 -9.07 -4.76 -2.05
C THR A 128 -8.18 -5.91 -1.59
N SER A 129 -7.19 -6.28 -2.41
CA SER A 129 -6.22 -7.34 -2.06
C SER A 129 -5.39 -6.96 -0.82
N TYR A 130 -4.99 -5.71 -0.69
CA TYR A 130 -4.30 -5.21 0.50
C TYR A 130 -5.18 -5.21 1.76
N ARG A 131 -6.48 -4.89 1.63
CA ARG A 131 -7.42 -5.02 2.75
C ARG A 131 -7.55 -6.47 3.22
N GLN A 132 -7.48 -7.44 2.30
CA GLN A 132 -7.43 -8.85 2.65
C GLN A 132 -6.14 -9.21 3.40
N ILE A 133 -4.97 -8.64 3.03
CA ILE A 133 -3.72 -8.81 3.80
C ILE A 133 -3.92 -8.39 5.26
N ALA A 134 -4.61 -7.26 5.49
CA ALA A 134 -4.87 -6.76 6.85
C ALA A 134 -5.72 -7.72 7.71
N GLU A 135 -6.53 -8.57 7.08
CA GLU A 135 -7.29 -9.64 7.73
C GLU A 135 -6.43 -10.89 7.91
N VAL A 136 -5.90 -11.44 6.82
CA VAL A 136 -5.22 -12.75 6.81
C VAL A 136 -3.93 -12.76 7.62
N GLN A 137 -3.30 -11.61 7.85
CA GLN A 137 -2.12 -11.51 8.73
C GLN A 137 -2.37 -12.08 10.14
N HIS A 138 -3.62 -12.10 10.61
CA HIS A 138 -3.96 -12.68 11.91
C HIS A 138 -3.96 -14.22 11.91
N SER A 139 -4.04 -14.86 10.74
CA SER A 139 -3.88 -16.31 10.60
C SER A 139 -2.43 -16.77 10.70
N LEU A 140 -1.47 -15.84 10.54
CA LEU A 140 -0.03 -16.13 10.52
C LEU A 140 0.36 -17.16 9.44
N ASP A 141 -0.42 -17.21 8.37
CA ASP A 141 -0.22 -18.04 7.18
C ASP A 141 0.52 -17.25 6.09
N LEU A 142 1.83 -17.52 5.95
CA LEU A 142 2.68 -16.80 5.01
C LEU A 142 2.33 -17.07 3.56
N GLU A 143 1.79 -18.24 3.23
CA GLU A 143 1.48 -18.61 1.85
C GLU A 143 0.36 -17.71 1.31
N VAL A 144 -0.72 -17.57 2.08
CA VAL A 144 -1.84 -16.69 1.74
C VAL A 144 -1.41 -15.21 1.71
N LEU A 145 -0.52 -14.80 2.64
CA LEU A 145 0.01 -13.45 2.64
C LEU A 145 0.87 -13.16 1.41
N ASP A 146 1.72 -14.09 1.02
CA ASP A 146 2.60 -13.95 -0.15
C ASP A 146 1.77 -13.87 -1.43
N GLU A 147 0.72 -14.68 -1.59
CA GLU A 147 -0.18 -14.60 -2.75
C GLU A 147 -0.83 -13.20 -2.89
N LEU A 148 -1.40 -12.69 -1.79
CA LEU A 148 -2.03 -11.37 -1.79
C LEU A 148 -1.01 -10.24 -1.99
N ALA A 149 0.17 -10.33 -1.36
CA ALA A 149 1.23 -9.35 -1.51
C ALA A 149 1.77 -9.32 -2.96
N LEU A 150 1.94 -10.49 -3.59
CA LEU A 150 2.31 -10.60 -5.01
C LEU A 150 1.26 -9.95 -5.91
N LYS A 151 -0.03 -10.18 -5.63
CA LYS A 151 -1.13 -9.55 -6.38
C LYS A 151 -1.10 -8.03 -6.25
N VAL A 152 -0.98 -7.50 -5.04
CA VAL A 152 -0.83 -6.04 -4.80
C VAL A 152 0.37 -5.50 -5.58
N GLY A 153 1.55 -6.11 -5.40
CA GLY A 153 2.77 -5.66 -6.05
C GLY A 153 2.71 -5.72 -7.58
N SER A 154 2.10 -6.76 -8.15
CA SER A 154 1.95 -6.90 -9.61
C SER A 154 1.08 -5.81 -10.22
N ILE A 155 -0.07 -5.53 -9.61
CA ILE A 155 -1.00 -4.48 -10.06
C ILE A 155 -0.35 -3.11 -9.89
N SER A 156 0.27 -2.86 -8.74
CA SER A 156 0.99 -1.61 -8.48
C SER A 156 2.11 -1.37 -9.48
N ARG A 157 2.92 -2.40 -9.80
CA ARG A 157 3.96 -2.30 -10.83
C ARG A 157 3.40 -1.99 -12.22
N ALA A 158 2.27 -2.60 -12.60
CA ALA A 158 1.64 -2.32 -13.89
C ALA A 158 1.19 -0.86 -14.01
N ILE A 159 0.65 -0.28 -12.93
CA ILE A 159 0.29 1.15 -12.86
C ILE A 159 1.55 2.03 -13.00
N ARG A 160 2.62 1.73 -12.24
CA ARG A 160 3.88 2.47 -12.32
C ARG A 160 4.51 2.43 -13.70
N SER A 161 4.55 1.25 -14.33
CA SER A 161 5.06 1.10 -15.69
C SER A 161 4.30 1.95 -16.71
N THR A 162 2.99 2.14 -16.53
CA THR A 162 2.19 3.01 -17.40
C THR A 162 2.55 4.49 -17.20
N GLU A 163 2.83 4.91 -15.97
CA GLU A 163 3.35 6.25 -15.67
C GLU A 163 4.73 6.47 -16.29
N GLU A 164 5.66 5.52 -16.11
CA GLU A 164 7.02 5.57 -16.67
C GLU A 164 6.98 5.72 -18.20
N THR A 165 6.22 4.87 -18.90
CA THR A 165 6.05 4.99 -20.37
C THR A 165 5.42 6.33 -20.76
N ALA A 166 4.45 6.83 -19.99
CA ALA A 166 3.87 8.14 -20.25
C ALA A 166 4.88 9.27 -20.02
N ALA A 167 5.80 9.14 -19.05
CA ALA A 167 6.87 10.09 -18.79
C ALA A 167 7.91 10.11 -19.92
N GLU A 168 8.32 8.94 -20.41
CA GLU A 168 9.21 8.79 -21.55
C GLU A 168 8.61 9.45 -22.81
N GLN A 169 7.35 9.16 -23.14
CA GLN A 169 6.66 9.80 -24.27
C GLN A 169 6.62 11.33 -24.15
N ARG A 170 6.38 11.86 -22.94
CA ARG A 170 6.40 13.32 -22.71
C ARG A 170 7.79 13.90 -22.94
N TRP A 171 8.83 13.20 -22.52
CA TRP A 171 10.21 13.60 -22.71
C TRP A 171 10.60 13.61 -24.19
N GLU A 172 10.25 12.58 -24.94
CA GLU A 172 10.49 12.49 -26.39
C GLU A 172 9.82 13.65 -27.16
N HIS A 173 8.55 13.96 -26.86
CA HIS A 173 7.87 15.09 -27.49
C HIS A 173 8.54 16.44 -27.19
N LYS A 174 9.12 16.61 -25.99
CA LYS A 174 9.90 17.81 -25.66
C LYS A 174 11.21 17.88 -26.44
N LEU A 175 11.87 16.76 -26.70
CA LEU A 175 13.09 16.72 -27.50
C LEU A 175 12.85 17.12 -28.96
N ILE A 176 11.68 16.81 -29.54
CA ILE A 176 11.31 17.25 -30.90
C ILE A 176 11.28 18.78 -31.02
N LEU A 177 11.07 19.52 -29.93
CA LEU A 177 11.11 20.98 -29.97
C LEU A 177 12.51 21.54 -30.24
N ILE A 178 13.59 20.80 -29.92
CA ILE A 178 14.98 21.24 -30.14
C ILE A 178 15.26 21.53 -31.63
N PRO A 179 15.06 20.59 -32.57
CA PRO A 179 15.29 20.87 -34.00
C PRO A 179 14.32 21.91 -34.54
N VAL A 180 13.08 21.99 -34.05
CA VAL A 180 12.11 23.02 -34.46
C VAL A 180 12.64 24.42 -34.09
N TRP A 181 13.10 24.62 -32.85
CA TRP A 181 13.69 25.87 -32.41
C TRP A 181 14.95 26.22 -33.20
N PHE A 182 15.78 25.23 -33.54
CA PHE A 182 16.97 25.43 -34.36
C PHE A 182 16.62 25.92 -35.78
N LEU A 183 15.59 25.34 -36.41
CA LEU A 183 15.10 25.77 -37.73
C LEU A 183 14.52 27.19 -37.69
N VAL A 184 13.73 27.51 -36.67
CA VAL A 184 13.15 28.86 -36.47
C VAL A 184 14.26 29.90 -36.30
N LEU A 185 15.25 29.64 -35.44
CA LEU A 185 16.41 30.51 -35.25
C LEU A 185 17.20 30.71 -36.54
N SER A 186 17.46 29.61 -37.28
CA SER A 186 18.17 29.65 -38.55
C SER A 186 17.43 30.49 -39.60
N ALA A 187 16.11 30.34 -39.70
CA ALA A 187 15.27 31.16 -40.58
C ALA A 187 15.31 32.65 -40.20
N LEU A 188 15.24 32.98 -38.91
CA LEU A 188 15.35 34.36 -38.43
C LEU A 188 16.71 34.99 -38.78
N VAL A 189 17.81 34.24 -38.63
CA VAL A 189 19.15 34.68 -39.01
C VAL A 189 19.23 34.93 -40.52
N LEU A 190 18.70 34.02 -41.34
CA LEU A 190 18.67 34.17 -42.80
C LEU A 190 17.86 35.39 -43.25
N VAL A 191 16.68 35.61 -42.67
CA VAL A 191 15.85 36.79 -42.94
C VAL A 191 16.59 38.07 -42.56
N ARG A 192 17.23 38.11 -41.38
CA ARG A 192 18.03 39.26 -40.95
C ARG A 192 19.18 39.54 -41.91
N PHE A 193 19.89 38.50 -42.35
CA PHE A 193 20.98 38.61 -43.32
C PHE A 193 20.47 39.20 -44.64
N LYS A 194 19.32 38.70 -45.13
CA LYS A 194 18.73 39.19 -46.39
C LYS A 194 18.25 40.65 -46.29
N LEU A 195 17.62 41.03 -45.18
CA LEU A 195 17.20 42.41 -44.93
C LEU A 195 18.41 43.35 -44.86
N SER A 196 19.52 42.92 -44.25
CA SER A 196 20.75 43.71 -44.20
C SER A 196 21.37 43.90 -45.58
N GLU A 197 21.30 42.88 -46.45
CA GLU A 197 21.78 42.97 -47.83
C GLU A 197 20.94 43.95 -48.66
N LEU A 198 19.60 43.90 -48.55
CA LEU A 198 18.70 44.81 -49.26
C LEU A 198 18.90 46.27 -48.83
N LYS A 199 19.09 46.50 -47.52
CA LYS A 199 19.33 47.85 -46.98
C LYS A 199 20.64 48.44 -47.53
N ARG A 200 21.67 47.61 -47.72
CA ARG A 200 22.98 48.00 -48.28
C ARG A 200 23.00 48.23 -49.78
N ARG A 201 21.95 47.81 -50.51
CA ARG A 201 21.79 48.03 -51.97
C ARG A 201 20.85 49.21 -52.30
N GLY A 202 20.11 49.72 -51.32
CA GLY A 202 19.21 50.87 -51.46
C GLY A 202 19.82 52.21 -51.03
N GLU A 203 21.04 52.20 -50.49
CA GLU A 203 21.95 53.34 -50.34
C GLU A 203 22.92 53.38 -51.52
#